data_AF-A0A9D4YC69-F1
#
_entry.id   AF-A0A9D4YC69-F1
#
_cell.length_a   1.000
_cell.length_b   1.000
_cell.length_c   1.000
_cell.angle_alpha   90.00
_cell.angle_beta   90.00
_cell.angle_gamma   90.00
#
_symmetry.space_group_name_H-M   'P 1'
#
loop_
_entity.id
_entity.type
_entity.pdbx_description
1 polymer ?
#
loop_
_entity_poly.entity_id
_entity_poly.type
_entity_poly.pdbx_seq_one_letter_code
_entity_poly.pdbx_strand_id
1 'polypeptide(L)'
;MVEKFLTVPPFECAWREDLKFQEAGRGCVAFDAFACNDVTLVFRENVGSQGYHYKRDSSPHYTIILGSHRNRRLRIEVNGKTVVDEAGVGLCCSNSFQSYWISIYDGFISIGNGKYPFQDVVFQWSDSHPNCNVQYIGLSSWDKHVKYRNVNVLSLTHSLKPLSKRMVFGDYQIEEDDIAAAYKQLRMDYDKWGLNNFLESWDLSDMIFVVGPEERPVPAHKPILAASGNFNFCSSFVITMPTVSYPVLHALLHYIYTGWTQIPHEQLHSLRALSLHFQVMPLVKQCEEVMERFKVDNKLFDTGKNVELTYPCIGPHRSTLSSLPVSIQRLGQLKLSGQYSDVDIYIESYGFVARVHRIVLSLWSIPFSKMFTNGMSESMSSEVTLRDVPPEAFKAMLDFLYDGQLNEKVIDSGSLLLQLLLLADRFGVTFLHQECCKMLLEGLSQG
;
A
#
# COMPACT_ATOMS: atom_id res chain seq x y z
N MET A 1 -35.92 15.72 7.53
CA MET A 1 -35.32 16.15 6.25
C MET A 1 -35.65 15.10 5.21
N VAL A 2 -36.17 15.49 4.04
CA VAL A 2 -36.48 14.52 2.97
C VAL A 2 -35.16 14.00 2.41
N GLU A 3 -34.85 12.72 2.62
CA GLU A 3 -33.69 12.08 1.98
C GLU A 3 -33.85 12.17 0.45
N LYS A 4 -33.00 12.96 -0.23
CA LYS A 4 -32.96 13.02 -1.68
C LYS A 4 -32.25 11.77 -2.22
N PHE A 5 -32.99 10.90 -2.89
CA PHE A 5 -32.44 9.75 -3.63
C PHE A 5 -32.80 9.86 -5.11
N LEU A 6 -31.90 9.44 -5.99
CA LEU A 6 -32.12 9.34 -7.43
C LEU A 6 -32.79 7.99 -7.71
N THR A 7 -33.95 7.99 -8.36
CA THR A 7 -34.59 6.76 -8.84
C THR A 7 -34.31 6.60 -10.32
N VAL A 8 -33.59 5.53 -10.70
CA VAL A 8 -33.32 5.18 -12.09
C VAL A 8 -34.33 4.12 -12.53
N PRO A 9 -35.17 4.38 -13.55
CA PRO A 9 -36.15 3.44 -14.03
C PRO A 9 -35.52 2.30 -14.86
N PRO A 10 -36.25 1.19 -15.07
CA PRO A 10 -35.77 0.06 -15.86
C PRO A 10 -35.32 0.47 -17.26
N PHE A 11 -34.24 -0.15 -17.72
CA PHE A 11 -33.63 0.10 -19.03
C PHE A 11 -33.17 1.53 -19.27
N GLU A 12 -32.97 2.33 -18.22
CA GLU A 12 -32.38 3.66 -18.32
C GLU A 12 -31.00 3.74 -17.67
N CYS A 13 -30.24 4.73 -18.10
CA CYS A 13 -28.98 5.11 -17.50
C CYS A 13 -29.02 6.60 -17.19
N ALA A 14 -28.95 6.93 -15.91
CA ALA A 14 -28.87 8.31 -15.45
C ALA A 14 -27.41 8.76 -15.50
N TRP A 15 -27.19 9.80 -16.31
CA TRP A 15 -25.90 10.47 -16.43
C TRP A 15 -25.94 11.81 -15.73
N ARG A 16 -24.86 12.13 -15.02
CA ARG A 16 -24.68 13.37 -14.29
C ARG A 16 -23.29 13.92 -14.61
N GLU A 17 -23.21 15.18 -14.99
CA GLU A 17 -21.94 15.83 -15.36
C GLU A 17 -20.96 15.92 -14.17
N ASP A 18 -21.50 15.95 -12.94
CA ASP A 18 -20.73 15.95 -11.70
C ASP A 18 -20.22 14.55 -11.30
N LEU A 19 -20.74 13.48 -11.89
CA LEU A 19 -20.28 12.12 -11.66
C LEU A 19 -19.18 11.73 -12.65
N LYS A 20 -18.01 12.34 -12.47
CA LYS A 20 -16.82 12.08 -13.29
C LYS A 20 -15.56 11.98 -12.44
N PHE A 21 -14.65 11.10 -12.83
CA PHE A 21 -13.30 11.05 -12.29
C PHE A 21 -12.55 12.34 -12.65
N GLN A 22 -11.79 12.85 -11.69
CA GLN A 22 -10.91 14.00 -11.95
C GLN A 22 -9.83 13.64 -12.99
N GLU A 23 -9.35 12.40 -12.94
CA GLU A 23 -8.36 11.85 -13.87
C GLU A 23 -8.99 10.71 -14.68
N ALA A 24 -8.86 10.78 -16.00
CA ALA A 24 -9.32 9.70 -16.86
C ALA A 24 -8.58 8.39 -16.51
N GLY A 25 -9.33 7.29 -16.46
CA GLY A 25 -8.86 5.96 -16.10
C GLY A 25 -8.64 5.75 -14.60
N ARG A 26 -8.76 6.78 -13.76
CA ARG A 26 -8.37 6.74 -12.35
C ARG A 26 -9.40 7.40 -11.43
N GLY A 27 -10.11 6.59 -10.67
CA GLY A 27 -10.98 7.12 -9.63
C GLY A 27 -11.74 6.05 -8.88
N CYS A 28 -12.50 6.51 -7.90
CA CYS A 28 -13.39 5.66 -7.12
C CYS A 28 -14.74 6.32 -6.96
N VAL A 29 -15.81 5.53 -7.11
CA VAL A 29 -17.17 5.94 -6.79
C VAL A 29 -17.67 5.13 -5.60
N ALA A 30 -18.09 5.83 -4.56
CA ALA A 30 -18.81 5.26 -3.42
C ALA A 30 -20.29 5.65 -3.55
N PHE A 31 -21.21 4.74 -3.29
CA PHE A 31 -22.64 4.99 -3.43
C PHE A 31 -23.47 4.07 -2.53
N ASP A 32 -24.64 4.56 -2.13
CA ASP A 32 -25.67 3.73 -1.53
C ASP A 32 -26.68 3.34 -2.61
N ALA A 33 -26.96 2.05 -2.72
CA ALA A 33 -28.00 1.54 -3.61
C ALA A 33 -29.09 0.80 -2.84
N PHE A 34 -30.34 1.04 -3.24
CA PHE A 34 -31.50 0.24 -2.87
C PHE A 34 -32.05 -0.35 -4.16
N ALA A 35 -31.98 -1.68 -4.27
CA ALA A 35 -32.49 -2.42 -5.41
C ALA A 35 -33.07 -3.74 -4.93
N CYS A 36 -34.20 -4.14 -5.51
CA CYS A 36 -34.74 -5.48 -5.33
C CYS A 36 -33.99 -6.51 -6.18
N ASN A 37 -33.25 -6.06 -7.20
CA ASN A 37 -32.50 -6.83 -8.19
C ASN A 37 -31.09 -6.22 -8.36
N ASP A 38 -30.51 -6.33 -9.55
CA ASP A 38 -29.17 -5.93 -9.90
C ASP A 38 -28.97 -4.41 -9.88
N VAL A 39 -27.78 -4.01 -9.43
CA VAL A 39 -27.30 -2.64 -9.45
C VAL A 39 -26.22 -2.53 -10.50
N THR A 40 -26.41 -1.61 -11.45
CA THR A 40 -25.53 -1.50 -12.62
C THR A 40 -24.87 -0.13 -12.66
N LEU A 41 -23.54 -0.12 -12.74
CA LEU A 41 -22.77 1.08 -13.03
C LEU A 41 -22.04 0.93 -14.36
N VAL A 42 -22.00 2.02 -15.11
CA VAL A 42 -21.41 2.09 -16.45
C VAL A 42 -20.32 3.15 -16.43
N PHE A 43 -19.12 2.83 -16.93
CA PHE A 43 -17.99 3.74 -16.92
C PHE A 43 -17.51 4.01 -18.35
N ARG A 44 -17.39 5.28 -18.73
CA ARG A 44 -17.16 5.73 -20.12
C ARG A 44 -16.23 6.92 -20.24
N GLU A 45 -15.66 7.12 -21.42
CA GLU A 45 -14.87 8.31 -21.75
C GLU A 45 -15.72 9.60 -21.81
N ASN A 46 -16.94 9.51 -22.36
CA ASN A 46 -17.84 10.64 -22.52
C ASN A 46 -19.19 10.35 -21.86
N VAL A 47 -19.90 11.42 -21.47
CA VAL A 47 -21.27 11.35 -20.95
C VAL A 47 -22.18 10.68 -21.99
N GLY A 48 -22.92 9.65 -21.61
CA GLY A 48 -23.89 9.01 -22.48
C GLY A 48 -25.15 9.87 -22.68
N SER A 49 -25.89 9.60 -23.76
CA SER A 49 -27.16 10.29 -24.04
C SER A 49 -28.18 10.07 -22.92
N GLN A 50 -28.75 11.16 -22.38
CA GLN A 50 -29.82 11.08 -21.38
C GLN A 50 -31.04 10.32 -21.94
N GLY A 51 -31.61 9.41 -21.14
CA GLY A 51 -32.80 8.62 -21.50
C GLY A 51 -32.55 7.40 -22.38
N TYR A 52 -31.28 7.02 -22.62
CA TYR A 52 -30.93 5.83 -23.40
C TYR A 52 -30.20 4.76 -22.56
N HIS A 53 -30.53 3.49 -22.80
CA HIS A 53 -29.84 2.36 -22.18
C HIS A 53 -28.40 2.24 -22.70
N TYR A 54 -27.45 1.97 -21.81
CA TYR A 54 -26.02 1.91 -22.14
C TYR A 54 -25.69 0.90 -23.26
N LYS A 55 -26.42 -0.23 -23.38
CA LYS A 55 -26.20 -1.23 -24.44
C LYS A 55 -26.50 -0.77 -25.87
N ARG A 56 -27.15 0.38 -26.08
CA ARG A 56 -27.44 0.89 -27.43
C ARG A 56 -26.31 1.74 -28.02
N ASP A 57 -25.27 1.96 -27.24
CA ASP A 57 -24.14 2.82 -27.56
C ASP A 57 -22.88 1.98 -27.76
N SER A 58 -22.16 2.22 -28.85
CA SER A 58 -20.95 1.51 -29.25
C SER A 58 -19.67 2.11 -28.67
N SER A 59 -19.76 3.15 -27.84
CA SER A 59 -18.60 3.75 -27.17
C SER A 59 -17.90 2.73 -26.25
N PRO A 60 -16.55 2.78 -26.16
CA PRO A 60 -15.80 1.94 -25.24
C PRO A 60 -16.23 2.15 -23.78
N HIS A 61 -16.58 1.08 -23.08
CA HIS A 61 -17.12 1.17 -21.73
C HIS A 61 -16.92 -0.09 -20.90
N TYR A 62 -16.85 0.11 -19.58
CA TYR A 62 -17.01 -0.95 -18.58
C TYR A 62 -18.44 -0.93 -18.05
N THR A 63 -19.06 -2.09 -17.93
CA THR A 63 -20.34 -2.28 -17.22
C THR A 63 -20.10 -3.23 -16.06
N ILE A 64 -20.40 -2.77 -14.85
CA ILE A 64 -20.29 -3.56 -13.63
C ILE A 64 -21.69 -3.79 -13.09
N ILE A 65 -22.09 -5.07 -13.03
CA ILE A 65 -23.42 -5.52 -12.63
C ILE A 65 -23.29 -6.28 -11.31
N LEU A 66 -23.72 -5.64 -10.25
CA LEU A 66 -23.77 -6.17 -8.90
C LEU A 66 -25.10 -6.91 -8.72
N GLY A 67 -25.07 -8.21 -8.45
CA GLY A 67 -26.30 -8.99 -8.21
C GLY A 67 -26.96 -9.54 -9.48
N SER A 68 -26.19 -9.84 -10.52
CA SER A 68 -26.68 -10.55 -11.70
C SER A 68 -27.28 -11.93 -11.34
N HIS A 69 -28.13 -12.47 -12.22
CA HIS A 69 -28.81 -13.77 -12.06
C HIS A 69 -29.54 -13.94 -10.71
N ARG A 70 -30.49 -13.04 -10.45
CA ARG A 70 -31.27 -12.98 -9.20
C ARG A 70 -30.40 -12.77 -7.96
N ASN A 71 -29.48 -11.80 -8.03
CA ASN A 71 -28.64 -11.36 -6.91
C ASN A 71 -27.60 -12.38 -6.44
N ARG A 72 -27.17 -13.28 -7.33
CA ARG A 72 -26.25 -14.38 -7.00
C ARG A 72 -24.86 -14.24 -7.58
N ARG A 73 -24.68 -13.30 -8.52
CA ARG A 73 -23.47 -13.21 -9.33
C ARG A 73 -23.00 -11.78 -9.49
N LEU A 74 -21.69 -11.62 -9.57
CA LEU A 74 -21.05 -10.39 -10.04
C LEU A 74 -20.71 -10.56 -11.52
N ARG A 75 -21.00 -9.55 -12.34
CA ARG A 75 -20.65 -9.58 -13.76
C ARG A 75 -19.96 -8.29 -14.19
N ILE A 76 -18.85 -8.41 -14.92
CA ILE A 76 -18.16 -7.28 -15.56
C ILE A 76 -18.20 -7.52 -17.08
N GLU A 77 -18.64 -6.50 -17.81
CA GLU A 77 -18.65 -6.48 -19.26
C GLU A 77 -17.71 -5.38 -19.78
N VAL A 78 -16.91 -5.71 -20.79
CA VAL A 78 -16.11 -4.74 -21.56
C VAL A 78 -16.77 -4.64 -22.93
N ASN A 79 -17.23 -3.43 -23.29
CA ASN A 79 -17.89 -3.16 -24.57
C ASN A 79 -19.07 -4.13 -24.85
N GLY A 80 -19.83 -4.47 -23.80
CA GLY A 80 -20.97 -5.41 -23.86
C GLY A 80 -20.59 -6.90 -23.90
N LYS A 81 -19.30 -7.25 -23.92
CA LYS A 81 -18.84 -8.64 -23.81
C LYS A 81 -18.51 -8.98 -22.35
N THR A 82 -19.10 -10.03 -21.82
CA THR A 82 -18.78 -10.53 -20.47
C THR A 82 -17.34 -10.99 -20.37
N VAL A 83 -16.59 -10.43 -19.43
CA VAL A 83 -15.22 -10.82 -19.11
C VAL A 83 -15.09 -11.44 -17.72
N VAL A 84 -16.02 -11.11 -16.82
CA VAL A 84 -16.12 -11.69 -15.48
C VAL A 84 -17.56 -12.12 -15.25
N ASP A 85 -17.74 -13.34 -14.75
CA ASP A 85 -19.02 -13.86 -14.31
C ASP A 85 -18.81 -14.78 -13.09
N GLU A 86 -18.87 -14.22 -11.89
CA GLU A 86 -18.49 -14.89 -10.64
C GLU A 86 -19.69 -15.20 -9.74
N ALA A 87 -19.73 -16.42 -9.20
CA ALA A 87 -20.80 -16.88 -8.32
C ALA A 87 -20.49 -16.56 -6.85
N GLY A 88 -21.51 -16.22 -6.05
CA GLY A 88 -21.35 -16.05 -4.60
C GLY A 88 -20.76 -14.69 -4.18
N VAL A 89 -20.35 -13.87 -5.14
CA VAL A 89 -20.01 -12.45 -4.96
C VAL A 89 -21.31 -11.63 -4.98
N GLY A 90 -22.12 -11.82 -3.94
CA GLY A 90 -23.51 -11.36 -3.84
C GLY A 90 -23.64 -9.95 -3.28
N LEU A 91 -23.69 -8.96 -4.16
CA LEU A 91 -24.03 -7.57 -3.81
C LEU A 91 -25.46 -7.27 -4.25
N CYS A 92 -26.22 -6.62 -3.36
CA CYS A 92 -27.63 -6.21 -3.46
C CYS A 92 -28.69 -7.32 -3.34
N CYS A 93 -29.25 -7.47 -2.14
CA CYS A 93 -30.56 -8.06 -1.90
C CYS A 93 -31.01 -7.64 -0.49
N SER A 94 -31.44 -6.39 -0.32
CA SER A 94 -31.92 -5.90 0.99
C SER A 94 -33.13 -5.01 0.81
N ASN A 95 -34.06 -5.09 1.78
CA ASN A 95 -35.16 -4.12 1.95
C ASN A 95 -34.65 -2.77 2.51
N SER A 96 -33.36 -2.48 2.39
CA SER A 96 -32.69 -1.29 2.89
C SER A 96 -31.54 -0.88 1.95
N PHE A 97 -31.15 0.40 2.01
CA PHE A 97 -29.96 0.87 1.30
C PHE A 97 -28.71 0.14 1.78
N GLN A 98 -27.87 -0.25 0.84
CA GLN A 98 -26.57 -0.85 1.08
C GLN A 98 -25.50 -0.01 0.41
N SER A 99 -24.33 0.10 1.06
CA SER A 99 -23.23 0.93 0.58
C SER A 99 -22.23 0.08 -0.18
N TYR A 100 -21.79 0.60 -1.31
CA TYR A 100 -20.86 -0.05 -2.22
C TYR A 100 -19.84 0.96 -2.70
N TRP A 101 -18.70 0.44 -3.15
CA TRP A 101 -17.74 1.25 -3.87
C TRP A 101 -17.09 0.47 -5.00
N ILE A 102 -16.76 1.19 -6.06
CA ILE A 102 -16.07 0.67 -7.24
C ILE A 102 -14.90 1.60 -7.53
N SER A 103 -13.72 1.03 -7.71
CA SER A 103 -12.52 1.75 -8.11
C SER A 103 -11.96 1.21 -9.41
N ILE A 104 -11.54 2.12 -10.29
CA ILE A 104 -10.89 1.82 -11.56
C ILE A 104 -9.56 2.57 -11.58
N TYR A 105 -8.47 1.85 -11.86
CA TYR A 105 -7.14 2.39 -12.06
C TYR A 105 -6.47 1.75 -13.26
N ASP A 106 -6.40 2.47 -14.37
CA ASP A 106 -5.72 2.01 -15.58
C ASP A 106 -6.14 0.57 -15.97
N GLY A 107 -7.44 0.28 -15.83
CA GLY A 107 -8.07 -1.03 -16.09
C GLY A 107 -8.02 -2.07 -14.96
N PHE A 108 -7.42 -1.75 -13.82
CA PHE A 108 -7.58 -2.52 -12.59
C PHE A 108 -8.86 -2.11 -11.87
N ILE A 109 -9.85 -3.00 -11.82
CA ILE A 109 -11.17 -2.79 -11.24
C ILE A 109 -11.24 -3.50 -9.88
N SER A 110 -11.53 -2.73 -8.83
CA SER A 110 -11.79 -3.25 -7.48
C SER A 110 -13.20 -2.89 -7.03
N ILE A 111 -13.89 -3.84 -6.41
CA ILE A 111 -15.28 -3.71 -5.95
C ILE A 111 -15.32 -4.11 -4.49
N GLY A 112 -15.93 -3.28 -3.65
CA GLY A 112 -16.11 -3.59 -2.24
C GLY A 112 -17.44 -3.15 -1.67
N ASN A 113 -17.65 -3.58 -0.43
CA ASN A 113 -18.82 -3.25 0.37
C ASN A 113 -18.50 -2.16 1.39
N GLY A 114 -19.54 -1.45 1.82
CA GLY A 114 -19.44 -0.43 2.84
C GLY A 114 -19.32 0.99 2.28
N LYS A 115 -19.37 1.95 3.19
CA LYS A 115 -19.37 3.40 2.87
C LYS A 115 -17.99 3.93 2.47
N TYR A 116 -16.93 3.20 2.83
CA TYR A 116 -15.56 3.67 2.70
C TYR A 116 -14.84 2.85 1.63
N PRO A 117 -14.41 3.49 0.54
CA PRO A 117 -13.62 2.83 -0.49
C PRO A 117 -12.36 2.13 0.04
N PHE A 118 -11.98 1.05 -0.65
CA PHE A 118 -10.81 0.21 -0.35
C PHE A 118 -10.92 -0.65 0.92
N GLN A 119 -12.04 -0.58 1.64
CA GLN A 119 -12.40 -1.51 2.72
C GLN A 119 -13.33 -2.62 2.21
N ASP A 120 -13.31 -3.79 2.85
CA ASP A 120 -14.17 -4.93 2.53
C ASP A 120 -14.22 -5.25 1.02
N VAL A 121 -13.04 -5.37 0.40
CA VAL A 121 -12.89 -5.72 -1.01
C VAL A 121 -13.53 -7.09 -1.24
N VAL A 122 -14.54 -7.13 -2.09
CA VAL A 122 -15.28 -8.36 -2.42
C VAL A 122 -14.75 -8.98 -3.70
N PHE A 123 -14.26 -8.16 -4.64
CA PHE A 123 -13.75 -8.65 -5.91
C PHE A 123 -12.74 -7.72 -6.57
N GLN A 124 -11.78 -8.29 -7.30
CA GLN A 124 -10.80 -7.57 -8.09
C GLN A 124 -10.57 -8.24 -9.44
N TRP A 125 -10.39 -7.43 -10.48
CA TRP A 125 -10.10 -7.90 -11.83
C TRP A 125 -9.23 -6.89 -12.57
N SER A 126 -8.35 -7.38 -13.43
CA SER A 126 -7.49 -6.55 -14.27
C SER A 126 -7.83 -6.77 -15.74
N ASP A 127 -8.07 -5.69 -16.47
CA ASP A 127 -8.17 -5.74 -17.92
C ASP A 127 -6.78 -5.98 -18.54
N SER A 128 -6.74 -6.82 -19.57
CA SER A 128 -5.54 -7.05 -20.38
C SER A 128 -5.30 -5.93 -21.40
N HIS A 129 -6.34 -5.18 -21.77
CA HIS A 129 -6.30 -4.08 -22.72
C HIS A 129 -7.09 -2.88 -22.16
N PRO A 130 -6.52 -2.17 -21.17
CA PRO A 130 -7.26 -1.22 -20.34
C PRO A 130 -7.76 0.00 -21.13
N ASN A 131 -9.00 0.40 -20.88
CA ASN A 131 -9.52 1.68 -21.33
C ASN A 131 -9.15 2.79 -20.33
N CYS A 132 -8.01 3.44 -20.56
CA CYS A 132 -7.49 4.50 -19.69
C CYS A 132 -8.21 5.85 -19.85
N ASN A 133 -9.16 5.98 -20.78
CA ASN A 133 -9.89 7.24 -21.00
C ASN A 133 -11.19 7.31 -20.19
N VAL A 134 -11.54 6.26 -19.45
CA VAL A 134 -12.79 6.17 -18.70
C VAL A 134 -12.86 7.27 -17.64
N GLN A 135 -13.87 8.14 -17.71
CA GLN A 135 -14.01 9.27 -16.81
C GLN A 135 -15.41 9.40 -16.20
N TYR A 136 -16.47 9.18 -16.97
CA TYR A 136 -17.84 9.40 -16.53
C TYR A 136 -18.49 8.13 -15.99
N ILE A 137 -19.36 8.32 -14.99
CA ILE A 137 -20.08 7.25 -14.31
C ILE A 137 -21.58 7.39 -14.60
N GLY A 138 -22.15 6.37 -15.22
CA GLY A 138 -23.57 6.21 -15.45
C GLY A 138 -24.18 5.28 -14.41
N LEU A 139 -25.28 5.71 -13.79
CA LEU A 139 -26.04 4.89 -12.86
C LEU A 139 -27.19 4.25 -13.62
N SER A 140 -27.25 2.93 -13.68
CA SER A 140 -28.21 2.22 -14.52
C SER A 140 -29.04 1.19 -13.76
N SER A 141 -30.11 0.76 -14.40
CA SER A 141 -31.02 -0.28 -13.97
C SER A 141 -31.35 -1.17 -15.17
N TRP A 142 -31.40 -2.49 -14.96
CA TRP A 142 -31.81 -3.44 -15.98
C TRP A 142 -33.34 -3.60 -16.02
N ASP A 143 -33.94 -4.37 -15.09
CA ASP A 143 -35.35 -4.78 -15.15
C ASP A 143 -36.24 -4.18 -14.03
N LYS A 144 -35.65 -3.56 -13.01
CA LYS A 144 -36.38 -2.95 -11.88
C LYS A 144 -35.74 -1.64 -11.43
N HIS A 145 -36.56 -0.72 -10.96
CA HIS A 145 -36.09 0.55 -10.42
C HIS A 145 -34.98 0.37 -9.38
N VAL A 146 -33.90 1.12 -9.54
CA VAL A 146 -32.81 1.21 -8.57
C VAL A 146 -32.80 2.61 -8.01
N LYS A 147 -32.71 2.72 -6.68
CA LYS A 147 -32.53 4.01 -6.01
C LYS A 147 -31.08 4.17 -5.60
N TYR A 148 -30.46 5.27 -5.98
CA TYR A 148 -29.11 5.65 -5.60
C TYR A 148 -29.14 6.88 -4.69
N ARG A 149 -28.29 6.90 -3.66
CA ARG A 149 -28.03 8.10 -2.84
C ARG A 149 -26.56 8.13 -2.43
N ASN A 150 -26.11 9.25 -1.88
CA ASN A 150 -24.72 9.41 -1.40
C ASN A 150 -23.66 9.00 -2.44
N VAL A 151 -23.94 9.26 -3.72
CA VAL A 151 -23.03 8.94 -4.82
C VAL A 151 -21.90 9.97 -4.80
N ASN A 152 -20.74 9.55 -4.33
CA ASN A 152 -19.57 10.39 -4.18
C ASN A 152 -18.47 9.84 -5.07
N VAL A 153 -18.00 10.68 -5.99
CA VAL A 153 -16.80 10.37 -6.77
C VAL A 153 -15.61 10.90 -5.98
N LEU A 154 -14.84 9.99 -5.42
CA LEU A 154 -13.64 10.35 -4.68
C LEU A 154 -12.50 10.55 -5.67
N SER A 155 -11.95 11.77 -5.65
CA SER A 155 -10.59 11.98 -6.08
C SER A 155 -9.66 11.60 -4.94
N LEU A 156 -8.72 10.72 -5.19
CA LEU A 156 -7.77 10.32 -4.15
C LEU A 156 -6.82 11.44 -3.73
N THR A 157 -6.90 12.62 -4.34
CA THR A 157 -6.15 13.80 -3.92
C THR A 157 -6.79 14.54 -2.73
N HIS A 158 -8.06 14.29 -2.38
CA HIS A 158 -8.82 15.20 -1.51
C HIS A 158 -8.81 14.89 0.00
N SER A 159 -7.71 14.39 0.54
CA SER A 159 -7.48 14.27 2.00
C SER A 159 -6.15 14.87 2.47
N LEU A 160 -5.52 15.77 1.68
CA LEU A 160 -4.27 16.44 2.04
C LEU A 160 -4.36 17.93 1.70
N LYS A 161 -5.03 18.71 2.56
CA LYS A 161 -4.73 20.14 2.69
C LYS A 161 -3.76 20.28 3.87
N PRO A 162 -2.47 20.57 3.65
CA PRO A 162 -1.54 20.75 4.74
C PRO A 162 -1.88 22.03 5.50
N LEU A 163 -1.96 21.95 6.83
CA LEU A 163 -1.80 23.09 7.73
C LEU A 163 -0.29 23.43 7.83
N SER A 164 0.39 23.66 6.70
CA SER A 164 1.79 24.08 6.69
C SER A 164 1.90 25.58 6.36
N LYS A 165 1.65 26.42 7.36
CA LYS A 165 2.29 27.75 7.38
C LYS A 165 3.52 27.67 8.31
N ARG A 166 4.68 27.96 7.71
CA ARG A 166 6.01 28.24 8.29
C ARG A 166 6.95 27.06 8.58
N MET A 167 7.55 26.52 7.53
CA MET A 167 9.02 26.50 7.44
C MET A 167 9.40 27.49 6.35
N VAL A 168 10.11 28.57 6.71
CA VAL A 168 10.59 29.56 5.74
C VAL A 168 12.00 29.17 5.34
N PHE A 169 12.17 28.78 4.07
CA PHE A 169 13.45 28.87 3.37
C PHE A 169 13.21 29.67 2.09
N GLY A 170 13.68 30.92 2.09
CA GLY A 170 13.87 31.76 0.90
C GLY A 170 12.61 32.21 0.17
N ASP A 171 12.57 33.47 -0.21
CA ASP A 171 11.49 34.07 -1.01
C ASP A 171 11.47 33.50 -2.43
N TYR A 172 10.77 32.38 -2.62
CA TYR A 172 10.31 31.93 -3.93
C TYR A 172 8.79 31.79 -3.88
N GLN A 173 8.10 32.56 -4.71
CA GLN A 173 6.67 32.38 -4.97
C GLN A 173 6.52 31.11 -5.81
N ILE A 174 5.96 30.05 -5.23
CA ILE A 174 5.62 28.80 -5.93
C ILE A 174 4.12 28.85 -6.22
N GLU A 175 3.73 28.61 -7.48
CA GLU A 175 2.33 28.61 -7.92
C GLU A 175 1.57 27.37 -7.37
N GLU A 176 0.27 27.51 -7.10
CA GLU A 176 -0.55 26.43 -6.49
C GLU A 176 -0.58 25.13 -7.31
N ASP A 177 -0.46 25.24 -8.64
CA ASP A 177 -0.45 24.09 -9.54
C ASP A 177 0.86 23.27 -9.46
N ASP A 178 2.00 23.93 -9.21
CA ASP A 178 3.28 23.26 -8.99
C ASP A 178 3.29 22.48 -7.67
N ILE A 179 2.60 23.01 -6.67
CA ILE A 179 2.42 22.37 -5.36
C ILE A 179 1.57 21.10 -5.51
N ALA A 180 0.44 21.17 -6.22
CA ALA A 180 -0.44 20.02 -6.46
C ALA A 180 0.25 18.92 -7.28
N ALA A 181 1.04 19.29 -8.31
CA ALA A 181 1.85 18.36 -9.08
C ALA A 181 2.96 17.71 -8.23
N ALA A 182 3.68 18.50 -7.43
CA ALA A 182 4.69 18.00 -6.50
C ALA A 182 4.09 17.06 -5.44
N TYR A 183 2.91 17.36 -4.89
CA TYR A 183 2.20 16.49 -3.95
C TYR A 183 1.71 15.21 -4.61
N LYS A 184 1.20 15.28 -5.86
CA LYS A 184 0.80 14.08 -6.62
C LYS A 184 2.00 13.18 -6.93
N GLN A 185 3.13 13.78 -7.29
CA GLN A 185 4.38 13.06 -7.50
C GLN A 185 4.90 12.44 -6.20
N LEU A 186 4.95 13.21 -5.10
CA LEU A 186 5.26 12.70 -3.76
C LEU A 186 4.36 11.52 -3.39
N ARG A 187 3.05 11.61 -3.62
CA ARG A 187 2.09 10.54 -3.32
C ARG A 187 2.31 9.29 -4.16
N MET A 188 2.63 9.43 -5.44
CA MET A 188 3.04 8.32 -6.32
C MET A 188 4.37 7.70 -5.85
N ASP A 189 5.30 8.51 -5.36
CA ASP A 189 6.56 8.05 -4.78
C ASP A 189 6.32 7.27 -3.47
N TYR A 190 5.37 7.70 -2.63
CA TYR A 190 4.98 7.01 -1.40
C TYR A 190 4.28 5.67 -1.64
N ASP A 191 3.44 5.54 -2.67
CA ASP A 191 2.78 4.27 -3.03
C ASP A 191 3.79 3.19 -3.48
N LYS A 192 5.01 3.60 -3.86
CA LYS A 192 6.12 2.72 -4.23
C LYS A 192 7.28 2.76 -3.23
N TRP A 193 7.13 3.51 -2.13
CA TRP A 193 8.18 3.65 -1.12
C TRP A 193 8.20 2.43 -0.20
N GLY A 194 9.35 1.77 -0.15
CA GLY A 194 9.50 0.57 0.64
C GLY A 194 10.96 0.23 0.89
N LEU A 195 11.16 -0.88 1.58
CA LEU A 195 12.48 -1.35 1.97
C LEU A 195 13.35 -1.71 0.75
N ASN A 196 12.73 -2.03 -0.39
CA ASN A 196 13.37 -2.27 -1.68
C ASN A 196 14.32 -1.13 -2.11
N ASN A 197 14.06 0.11 -1.72
CA ASN A 197 14.93 1.26 -2.03
C ASN A 197 16.30 1.18 -1.34
N PHE A 198 16.42 0.35 -0.31
CA PHE A 198 17.65 0.14 0.46
C PHE A 198 18.36 -1.18 0.13
N LEU A 199 17.83 -1.98 -0.81
CA LEU A 199 18.48 -3.22 -1.22
C LEU A 199 19.82 -2.93 -1.90
N GLU A 200 20.91 -3.43 -1.31
CA GLU A 200 22.29 -3.20 -1.79
C GLU A 200 22.63 -1.72 -1.97
N SER A 201 21.91 -0.82 -1.29
CA SER A 201 22.22 0.60 -1.25
C SER A 201 23.29 0.87 -0.20
N TRP A 202 24.17 1.82 -0.50
CA TRP A 202 25.14 2.35 0.46
C TRP A 202 24.50 3.31 1.46
N ASP A 203 23.36 3.90 1.09
CA ASP A 203 22.62 4.81 1.95
C ASP A 203 22.20 4.09 3.23
N LEU A 204 22.60 4.63 4.37
CA LEU A 204 22.31 4.10 5.71
C LEU A 204 22.89 2.70 5.99
N SER A 205 23.71 2.16 5.11
CA SER A 205 24.35 0.86 5.32
C SER A 205 25.32 0.91 6.50
N ASP A 206 25.20 -0.07 7.40
CA ASP A 206 25.99 -0.19 8.63
C ASP A 206 26.76 -1.52 8.70
N MET A 207 26.76 -2.25 7.57
CA MET A 207 27.60 -3.41 7.31
C MET A 207 27.75 -3.70 5.81
N ILE A 208 28.74 -4.53 5.48
CA ILE A 208 28.93 -5.10 4.15
C ILE A 208 29.14 -6.61 4.23
N PHE A 209 28.59 -7.33 3.25
CA PHE A 209 29.05 -8.67 2.90
C PHE A 209 30.18 -8.58 1.88
N VAL A 210 31.18 -9.44 2.00
CA VAL A 210 32.23 -9.61 0.98
C VAL A 210 32.09 -11.02 0.43
N VAL A 211 31.68 -11.14 -0.82
CA VAL A 211 31.16 -12.40 -1.39
C VAL A 211 31.98 -12.91 -2.55
N GLY A 212 32.20 -14.22 -2.56
CA GLY A 212 32.86 -14.93 -3.64
C GLY A 212 34.38 -14.71 -3.68
N PRO A 213 35.07 -15.35 -4.64
CA PRO A 213 36.52 -15.21 -4.81
C PRO A 213 36.93 -13.82 -5.31
N GLU A 214 35.98 -13.05 -5.86
CA GLU A 214 36.19 -11.68 -6.33
C GLU A 214 36.06 -10.64 -5.21
N GLU A 215 35.79 -11.08 -3.97
CA GLU A 215 35.63 -10.20 -2.79
C GLU A 215 34.62 -9.07 -3.03
N ARG A 216 33.52 -9.37 -3.73
CA ARG A 216 32.53 -8.35 -4.10
C ARG A 216 31.85 -7.78 -2.84
N PRO A 217 31.90 -6.46 -2.60
CA PRO A 217 31.20 -5.83 -1.49
C PRO A 217 29.70 -5.69 -1.80
N VAL A 218 28.86 -6.01 -0.84
CA VAL A 218 27.39 -5.89 -0.90
C VAL A 218 26.90 -5.24 0.39
N PRO A 219 26.48 -3.96 0.37
CA PRO A 219 26.05 -3.26 1.58
C PRO A 219 24.68 -3.75 2.08
N ALA A 220 24.49 -3.68 3.40
CA ALA A 220 23.25 -4.09 4.05
C ALA A 220 23.05 -3.35 5.39
N HIS A 221 21.90 -3.63 6.02
CA HIS A 221 21.41 -2.93 7.21
C HIS A 221 21.19 -3.94 8.35
N LYS A 222 22.00 -3.87 9.42
CA LYS A 222 21.91 -4.77 10.58
C LYS A 222 20.52 -4.79 11.23
N PRO A 223 19.81 -3.67 11.43
CA PRO A 223 18.48 -3.71 12.06
C PRO A 223 17.49 -4.56 11.27
N ILE A 224 17.52 -4.46 9.94
CA ILE A 224 16.67 -5.22 9.03
C ILE A 224 17.03 -6.70 9.08
N LEU A 225 18.31 -7.02 8.92
CA LEU A 225 18.78 -8.39 8.91
C LEU A 225 18.59 -9.09 10.27
N ALA A 226 18.84 -8.40 11.39
CA ALA A 226 18.56 -8.90 12.75
C ALA A 226 17.06 -9.21 12.94
N ALA A 227 16.19 -8.38 12.37
CA ALA A 227 14.75 -8.59 12.42
C ALA A 227 14.28 -9.74 11.50
N SER A 228 15.05 -10.11 10.49
CA SER A 228 14.70 -11.18 9.53
C SER A 228 15.34 -12.54 9.80
N GLY A 229 16.48 -12.59 10.48
CA GLY A 229 17.25 -13.82 10.68
C GLY A 229 18.28 -13.69 11.79
N ASN A 230 19.16 -14.68 11.91
CA ASN A 230 20.31 -14.64 12.79
C ASN A 230 21.61 -14.54 11.99
N PHE A 231 22.14 -13.34 11.90
CA PHE A 231 23.36 -13.02 11.14
C PHE A 231 24.62 -12.97 12.01
N ASN A 232 24.51 -13.25 13.31
CA ASN A 232 25.62 -13.28 14.28
C ASN A 232 26.62 -12.12 14.09
N PHE A 233 26.11 -10.88 14.14
CA PHE A 233 26.95 -9.70 13.94
C PHE A 233 28.08 -9.67 14.96
N CYS A 234 29.32 -9.82 14.49
CA CYS A 234 30.51 -9.53 15.27
C CYS A 234 30.66 -8.00 15.43
N SER A 235 31.64 -7.58 16.24
CA SER A 235 32.03 -6.16 16.32
C SER A 235 32.54 -5.59 14.98
N SER A 236 32.83 -6.44 14.00
CA SER A 236 33.25 -6.04 12.66
C SER A 236 32.07 -5.62 11.78
N PHE A 237 32.29 -4.58 10.98
CA PHE A 237 31.38 -4.09 9.94
C PHE A 237 31.24 -5.06 8.74
N VAL A 238 32.10 -6.08 8.66
CA VAL A 238 32.25 -6.96 7.48
C VAL A 238 31.91 -8.41 7.81
N ILE A 239 31.14 -9.06 6.94
CA ILE A 239 30.93 -10.52 6.93
C ILE A 239 31.48 -11.10 5.62
N THR A 240 32.54 -11.92 5.70
CA THR A 240 33.17 -12.53 4.54
C THR A 240 32.59 -13.91 4.22
N MET A 241 32.21 -14.14 2.95
CA MET A 241 31.64 -15.38 2.46
C MET A 241 32.30 -15.81 1.14
N PRO A 242 33.53 -16.35 1.18
CA PRO A 242 34.32 -16.63 -0.03
C PRO A 242 33.72 -17.74 -0.91
N THR A 243 32.90 -18.61 -0.33
CA THR A 243 32.28 -19.76 -1.03
C THR A 243 30.88 -19.49 -1.56
N VAL A 244 30.27 -18.37 -1.17
CA VAL A 244 28.92 -17.98 -1.61
C VAL A 244 29.08 -17.14 -2.88
N SER A 245 28.24 -17.39 -3.89
CA SER A 245 28.21 -16.57 -5.10
C SER A 245 27.33 -15.34 -4.90
N TYR A 246 27.62 -14.25 -5.61
CA TYR A 246 26.81 -13.03 -5.55
C TYR A 246 25.31 -13.30 -5.83
N PRO A 247 24.91 -14.06 -6.87
CA PRO A 247 23.49 -14.30 -7.13
C PRO A 247 22.74 -14.98 -5.97
N VAL A 248 23.42 -15.84 -5.20
CA VAL A 248 22.83 -16.51 -4.03
C VAL A 248 22.63 -15.52 -2.88
N LEU A 249 23.62 -14.67 -2.56
CA LEU A 249 23.43 -13.63 -1.55
C LEU A 249 22.37 -12.61 -2.00
N HIS A 250 22.45 -12.14 -3.25
CA HIS A 250 21.48 -11.21 -3.83
C HIS A 250 20.07 -11.77 -3.67
N ALA A 251 19.85 -13.05 -4.02
CA ALA A 251 18.54 -13.67 -3.89
C ALA A 251 18.03 -13.69 -2.43
N LEU A 252 18.91 -13.94 -1.45
CA LEU A 252 18.56 -13.86 -0.02
C LEU A 252 18.18 -12.43 0.40
N LEU A 253 19.00 -11.43 0.03
CA LEU A 253 18.75 -10.04 0.39
C LEU A 253 17.52 -9.49 -0.33
N HIS A 254 17.34 -9.80 -1.61
CA HIS A 254 16.16 -9.42 -2.38
C HIS A 254 14.88 -9.94 -1.71
N TYR A 255 14.88 -11.20 -1.25
CA TYR A 255 13.76 -11.75 -0.50
C TYR A 255 13.50 -11.01 0.83
N ILE A 256 14.56 -10.65 1.56
CA ILE A 256 14.43 -9.92 2.83
C ILE A 256 13.86 -8.51 2.63
N TYR A 257 14.35 -7.77 1.62
CA TYR A 257 14.03 -6.36 1.41
C TYR A 257 12.75 -6.15 0.60
N THR A 258 12.33 -7.14 -0.20
CA THR A 258 11.18 -7.00 -1.11
C THR A 258 10.07 -8.02 -0.86
N GLY A 259 10.34 -9.06 -0.05
CA GLY A 259 9.41 -10.17 0.14
C GLY A 259 9.33 -11.11 -1.06
N TRP A 260 10.16 -10.92 -2.08
CA TRP A 260 10.18 -11.75 -3.29
C TRP A 260 11.62 -11.99 -3.74
N THR A 261 11.90 -13.09 -4.41
CA THR A 261 13.19 -13.32 -5.08
C THR A 261 13.06 -14.31 -6.23
N GLN A 262 14.05 -14.29 -7.12
CA GLN A 262 14.20 -15.29 -8.16
C GLN A 262 15.63 -15.81 -8.20
N ILE A 263 15.79 -17.12 -8.44
CA ILE A 263 17.12 -17.73 -8.55
C ILE A 263 17.10 -18.90 -9.55
N PRO A 264 18.18 -19.15 -10.31
CA PRO A 264 18.28 -20.35 -11.12
C PRO A 264 18.09 -21.61 -10.26
N HIS A 265 17.35 -22.59 -10.78
CA HIS A 265 17.08 -23.85 -10.07
C HIS A 265 18.36 -24.54 -9.56
N GLU A 266 19.44 -24.50 -10.33
CA GLU A 266 20.74 -25.08 -9.97
C GLU A 266 21.33 -24.48 -8.67
N GLN A 267 20.98 -23.24 -8.36
CA GLN A 267 21.47 -22.52 -7.18
C GLN A 267 20.46 -22.55 -6.02
N LEU A 268 19.29 -23.17 -6.18
CA LEU A 268 18.24 -23.24 -5.16
C LEU A 268 18.74 -23.95 -3.88
N HIS A 269 19.56 -24.99 -4.02
CA HIS A 269 20.17 -25.66 -2.87
C HIS A 269 21.11 -24.74 -2.09
N SER A 270 21.92 -23.95 -2.79
CA SER A 270 22.81 -22.96 -2.18
C SER A 270 22.04 -21.85 -1.47
N LEU A 271 20.93 -21.38 -2.06
CA LEU A 271 20.03 -20.41 -1.42
C LEU A 271 19.40 -20.99 -0.16
N ARG A 272 18.90 -22.24 -0.19
CA ARG A 272 18.38 -22.92 0.99
C ARG A 272 19.44 -23.02 2.09
N ALA A 273 20.65 -23.45 1.75
CA ALA A 273 21.75 -23.62 2.70
C ALA A 273 22.14 -22.29 3.35
N LEU A 274 22.26 -21.22 2.56
CA LEU A 274 22.55 -19.87 3.07
C LEU A 274 21.41 -19.34 3.94
N SER A 275 20.16 -19.51 3.51
CA SER A 275 18.98 -19.10 4.27
C SER A 275 18.88 -19.84 5.60
N LEU A 276 19.24 -21.13 5.63
CA LEU A 276 19.28 -21.94 6.85
C LEU A 276 20.40 -21.46 7.79
N HIS A 277 21.58 -21.16 7.24
CA HIS A 277 22.71 -20.63 8.01
C HIS A 277 22.32 -19.35 8.76
N PHE A 278 21.64 -18.43 8.08
CA PHE A 278 21.14 -17.19 8.68
C PHE A 278 19.74 -17.31 9.30
N GLN A 279 19.19 -18.52 9.41
CA GLN A 279 17.88 -18.78 10.01
C GLN A 279 16.72 -17.94 9.43
N VAL A 280 16.76 -17.63 8.14
CA VAL A 280 15.65 -17.00 7.40
C VAL A 280 14.64 -18.09 7.02
N MET A 281 13.97 -18.63 8.04
CA MET A 281 13.18 -19.86 7.95
C MET A 281 12.02 -19.82 6.94
N PRO A 282 11.31 -18.70 6.71
CA PRO A 282 10.30 -18.63 5.66
C PRO A 282 10.86 -18.96 4.27
N LEU A 283 12.07 -18.48 3.95
CA LEU A 283 12.74 -18.76 2.68
C LEU A 283 13.24 -20.21 2.61
N VAL A 284 13.73 -20.77 3.72
CA VAL A 284 14.12 -22.18 3.81
C VAL A 284 12.95 -23.09 3.45
N LYS A 285 11.78 -22.87 4.06
CA LYS A 285 10.57 -23.66 3.81
C LYS A 285 10.15 -23.59 2.35
N GLN A 286 10.16 -22.39 1.74
CA GLN A 286 9.80 -22.25 0.33
C GLN A 286 10.79 -22.95 -0.60
N CYS A 287 12.09 -22.85 -0.32
CA CYS A 287 13.09 -23.60 -1.09
C CYS A 287 12.82 -25.11 -0.99
N GLU A 288 12.54 -25.64 0.20
CA GLU A 288 12.21 -27.05 0.42
C GLU A 288 10.95 -27.48 -0.33
N GLU A 289 9.86 -26.72 -0.22
CA GLU A 289 8.61 -27.00 -0.92
C GLU A 289 8.79 -27.05 -2.43
N VAL A 290 9.55 -26.10 -2.98
CA VAL A 290 9.85 -26.08 -4.41
C VAL A 290 10.73 -27.26 -4.81
N MET A 291 11.77 -27.57 -4.03
CA MET A 291 12.63 -28.73 -4.27
C MET A 291 11.85 -30.05 -4.24
N GLU A 292 10.87 -30.21 -3.34
CA GLU A 292 10.02 -31.40 -3.29
C GLU A 292 9.06 -31.49 -4.48
N ARG A 293 8.47 -30.36 -4.92
CA ARG A 293 7.64 -30.35 -6.14
C ARG A 293 8.41 -30.83 -7.36
N PHE A 294 9.68 -30.44 -7.49
CA PHE A 294 10.55 -30.91 -8.58
C PHE A 294 10.89 -32.40 -8.52
N LYS A 295 10.90 -33.03 -7.35
CA LYS A 295 11.08 -34.50 -7.25
C LYS A 295 9.87 -35.28 -7.74
N VAL A 296 8.68 -34.69 -7.64
CA VAL A 296 7.40 -35.33 -8.01
C VAL A 296 7.11 -35.15 -9.51
N ASP A 297 7.39 -33.96 -10.06
CA ASP A 297 7.24 -33.68 -11.49
C ASP A 297 8.42 -34.25 -12.29
N ASN A 298 8.35 -35.53 -12.64
CA ASN A 298 9.33 -36.32 -13.42
C ASN A 298 9.59 -35.81 -14.87
N LYS A 299 9.32 -34.53 -15.18
CA LYS A 299 9.53 -33.92 -16.50
C LYS A 299 10.86 -33.17 -16.52
N LEU A 300 11.69 -33.45 -17.53
CA LEU A 300 12.80 -32.61 -17.95
C LEU A 300 12.29 -31.19 -18.18
N PHE A 301 12.53 -30.29 -17.23
CA PHE A 301 12.40 -28.86 -17.47
C PHE A 301 13.74 -28.30 -17.92
N ASP A 302 13.65 -27.31 -18.80
CA ASP A 302 14.75 -26.56 -19.39
C ASP A 302 15.73 -26.11 -18.30
N THR A 303 17.01 -26.46 -18.41
CA THR A 303 18.09 -26.21 -17.44
C THR A 303 18.46 -24.73 -17.26
N GLY A 304 17.53 -23.81 -17.53
CA GLY A 304 17.71 -22.36 -17.38
C GLY A 304 16.53 -21.64 -16.73
N LYS A 305 15.52 -22.35 -16.21
CA LYS A 305 14.34 -21.68 -15.63
C LYS A 305 14.62 -21.18 -14.21
N ASN A 306 14.35 -19.89 -13.99
CA ASN A 306 14.39 -19.30 -12.65
C ASN A 306 13.20 -19.78 -11.81
N VAL A 307 13.47 -20.00 -10.54
CA VAL A 307 12.48 -20.28 -9.50
C VAL A 307 12.12 -18.97 -8.81
N GLU A 308 10.84 -18.65 -8.74
CA GLU A 308 10.31 -17.51 -7.99
C GLU A 308 9.88 -17.94 -6.58
N LEU A 309 10.25 -17.16 -5.57
CA LEU A 309 9.95 -17.40 -4.17
C LEU A 309 9.37 -16.11 -3.58
N THR A 310 8.20 -16.20 -2.95
CA THR A 310 7.44 -15.04 -2.46
C THR A 310 7.02 -15.25 -1.01
N TYR A 311 7.38 -14.32 -0.13
CA TYR A 311 6.95 -14.32 1.26
C TYR A 311 5.41 -14.24 1.34
N PRO A 312 4.76 -15.17 2.05
CA PRO A 312 3.30 -15.18 2.14
C PRO A 312 2.83 -13.99 2.99
N CYS A 313 2.05 -13.09 2.40
CA CYS A 313 1.34 -12.05 3.14
C CYS A 313 0.30 -12.70 4.06
N ILE A 314 0.47 -12.58 5.37
CA ILE A 314 -0.48 -13.06 6.37
C ILE A 314 -1.30 -11.86 6.87
N GLY A 315 -2.51 -11.67 6.31
CA GLY A 315 -3.55 -10.85 6.93
C GLY A 315 -4.00 -9.60 6.14
N PRO A 316 -5.14 -9.01 6.54
CA PRO A 316 -5.75 -7.85 5.87
C PRO A 316 -5.14 -6.49 6.26
N HIS A 317 -4.25 -6.45 7.26
CA HIS A 317 -3.61 -5.21 7.73
C HIS A 317 -2.37 -4.89 6.91
N ARG A 318 -2.49 -3.83 6.10
CA ARG A 318 -1.48 -3.36 5.13
C ARG A 318 -0.47 -2.42 5.80
N SER A 319 0.57 -2.98 6.41
CA SER A 319 1.83 -2.28 6.64
C SER A 319 2.85 -2.77 5.61
N THR A 320 3.81 -1.93 5.21
CA THR A 320 4.91 -2.35 4.32
C THR A 320 5.73 -3.51 4.90
N LEU A 321 5.75 -3.63 6.24
CA LEU A 321 6.44 -4.70 6.95
C LEU A 321 5.69 -6.03 6.97
N SER A 322 4.35 -6.05 6.87
CA SER A 322 3.58 -7.31 6.94
C SER A 322 3.74 -8.19 5.70
N SER A 323 4.21 -7.62 4.59
CA SER A 323 4.58 -8.33 3.35
C SER A 323 6.04 -8.75 3.29
N LEU A 324 6.84 -8.51 4.34
CA LEU A 324 8.27 -8.80 4.37
C LEU A 324 8.58 -9.85 5.45
N PRO A 325 9.67 -10.63 5.31
CA PRO A 325 10.15 -11.53 6.35
C PRO A 325 10.86 -10.76 7.48
N VAL A 326 10.31 -9.63 7.92
CA VAL A 326 10.84 -8.78 8.99
C VAL A 326 9.95 -8.97 10.23
N SER A 327 10.51 -9.53 11.30
CA SER A 327 9.75 -9.76 12.53
C SER A 327 9.56 -8.46 13.31
N ILE A 328 8.31 -8.00 13.40
CA ILE A 328 7.90 -6.85 14.22
C ILE A 328 8.37 -7.01 15.67
N GLN A 329 8.21 -8.21 16.25
CA GLN A 329 8.66 -8.48 17.62
C GLN A 329 10.18 -8.26 17.78
N ARG A 330 10.99 -8.71 16.82
CA ARG A 330 12.45 -8.50 16.86
C ARG A 330 12.79 -7.03 16.66
N LEU A 331 12.11 -6.35 15.74
CA LEU A 331 12.31 -4.92 15.48
C LEU A 331 12.00 -4.09 16.74
N GLY A 332 10.91 -4.40 17.44
CA GLY A 332 10.58 -3.81 18.75
C GLY A 332 11.65 -4.07 19.82
N GLN A 333 12.25 -5.28 19.87
CA GLN A 333 13.36 -5.55 20.78
C GLN A 333 14.63 -4.76 20.46
N LEU A 334 14.92 -4.53 19.17
CA LEU A 334 16.04 -3.67 18.77
C LEU A 334 15.82 -2.23 19.23
N LYS A 335 14.58 -1.71 19.13
CA LYS A 335 14.23 -0.40 19.68
C LYS A 335 14.46 -0.32 21.18
N LEU A 336 13.98 -1.32 21.93
CA LEU A 336 14.07 -1.32 23.40
C LEU A 336 15.51 -1.45 23.90
N SER A 337 16.31 -2.29 23.25
CA SER A 337 17.74 -2.48 23.60
C SER A 337 18.64 -1.36 23.05
N GLY A 338 18.19 -0.66 22.03
CA GLY A 338 19.00 0.26 21.22
C GLY A 338 20.15 -0.42 20.48
N GLN A 339 20.07 -1.73 20.26
CA GLN A 339 21.10 -2.46 19.53
C GLN A 339 21.07 -2.03 18.06
N TYR A 340 22.23 -1.62 17.52
CA TYR A 340 22.42 -1.06 16.16
C TYR A 340 21.79 0.31 15.93
N SER A 341 21.28 0.98 16.97
CA SER A 341 20.77 2.34 16.83
C SER A 341 21.90 3.32 16.51
N ASP A 342 21.61 4.22 15.57
CA ASP A 342 22.56 5.13 14.91
C ASP A 342 22.10 6.59 14.95
N VAL A 343 20.98 6.88 15.64
CA VAL A 343 20.51 8.25 15.87
C VAL A 343 19.73 8.39 17.18
N ASP A 344 20.00 9.48 17.89
CA ASP A 344 19.26 9.93 19.06
C ASP A 344 18.32 11.07 18.68
N ILE A 345 17.06 10.97 19.10
CA ILE A 345 16.03 11.97 18.84
C ILE A 345 15.78 12.80 20.10
N TYR A 346 15.80 14.11 19.92
CA TYR A 346 15.49 15.12 20.91
C TYR A 346 14.29 15.94 20.46
N ILE A 347 13.49 16.42 21.40
CA ILE A 347 12.44 17.42 21.14
C ILE A 347 12.82 18.70 21.89
N GLU A 348 12.79 19.83 21.20
CA GLU A 348 13.07 21.14 21.76
C GLU A 348 12.16 21.39 22.97
N SER A 349 12.71 21.93 24.06
CA SER A 349 12.07 22.11 25.38
C SER A 349 11.69 20.84 26.17
N TYR A 350 11.75 19.64 25.56
CA TYR A 350 11.49 18.37 26.24
C TYR A 350 12.77 17.58 26.56
N GLY A 351 13.76 17.62 25.66
CA GLY A 351 15.01 16.89 25.78
C GLY A 351 15.01 15.55 25.04
N PHE A 352 15.77 14.59 25.56
CA PHE A 352 15.95 13.26 24.95
C PHE A 352 14.64 12.48 24.90
N VAL A 353 14.34 11.89 23.74
CA VAL A 353 13.10 11.14 23.50
C VAL A 353 13.38 9.65 23.31
N ALA A 354 14.25 9.30 22.38
CA ALA A 354 14.53 7.91 22.02
C ALA A 354 15.84 7.76 21.24
N ARG A 355 16.48 6.61 21.40
CA ARG A 355 17.58 6.13 20.56
C ARG A 355 17.02 5.13 19.55
N VAL A 356 17.23 5.37 18.26
CA VAL A 356 16.49 4.71 17.17
C VAL A 356 17.39 4.42 15.95
N HIS A 357 16.81 3.78 14.94
CA HIS A 357 17.47 3.39 13.69
C HIS A 357 17.03 4.28 12.53
N ARG A 358 17.97 4.95 11.87
CA ARG A 358 17.72 5.79 10.68
C ARG A 358 17.03 5.02 9.58
N ILE A 359 17.43 3.77 9.34
CA ILE A 359 16.82 2.91 8.31
C ILE A 359 15.34 2.66 8.58
N VAL A 360 14.93 2.51 9.84
CA VAL A 360 13.52 2.32 10.21
C VAL A 360 12.74 3.61 10.01
N LEU A 361 13.26 4.77 10.44
CA LEU A 361 12.61 6.06 10.17
C LEU A 361 12.45 6.30 8.65
N SER A 362 13.50 6.02 7.89
CA SER A 362 13.56 6.26 6.44
C SER A 362 12.65 5.33 5.65
N LEU A 363 12.45 4.09 6.12
CA LEU A 363 11.47 3.16 5.54
C LEU A 363 10.06 3.75 5.52
N TRP A 364 9.69 4.49 6.57
CA TRP A 364 8.33 4.99 6.75
C TRP A 364 8.14 6.45 6.34
N SER A 365 9.24 7.17 6.09
CA SER A 365 9.21 8.61 5.86
C SER A 365 10.31 9.03 4.89
N ILE A 366 9.88 9.48 3.71
CA ILE A 366 10.77 10.11 2.72
C ILE A 366 11.47 11.36 3.31
N PRO A 367 10.82 12.22 4.12
CA PRO A 367 11.50 13.32 4.82
C PRO A 367 12.66 12.85 5.70
N PHE A 368 12.47 11.81 6.52
CA PHE A 368 13.57 11.24 7.30
C PHE A 368 14.65 10.65 6.40
N SER A 369 14.26 9.91 5.35
CA SER A 369 15.21 9.37 4.36
C SER A 369 16.08 10.47 3.76
N LYS A 370 15.47 11.52 3.20
CA LYS A 370 16.19 12.67 2.64
C LYS A 370 17.07 13.37 3.68
N MET A 371 16.61 13.50 4.92
CA MET A 371 17.42 14.11 5.98
C MET A 371 18.69 13.31 6.27
N PHE A 372 18.64 11.98 6.16
CA PHE A 372 19.79 11.11 6.45
C PHE A 372 20.66 10.79 5.22
N THR A 373 20.20 11.05 3.99
CA THR A 373 20.93 10.68 2.75
C THR A 373 21.30 11.87 1.84
N ASN A 374 20.94 13.10 2.18
CA ASN A 374 21.22 14.29 1.34
C ASN A 374 22.69 14.73 1.29
N GLY A 375 23.60 14.08 2.02
CA GLY A 375 25.03 14.38 2.00
C GLY A 375 25.45 15.70 2.70
N MET A 376 24.55 16.35 3.44
CA MET A 376 24.87 17.55 4.22
C MET A 376 25.49 17.18 5.58
N SER A 377 26.11 18.14 6.28
CA SER A 377 26.70 17.91 7.62
C SER A 377 25.71 17.31 8.62
N GLU A 378 24.44 17.70 8.50
CA GLU A 378 23.31 17.25 9.30
C GLU A 378 23.01 15.77 9.10
N SER A 379 23.25 15.22 7.90
CA SER A 379 23.05 13.79 7.63
C SER A 379 24.10 12.91 8.34
N MET A 380 25.20 13.50 8.82
CA MET A 380 26.23 12.81 9.60
C MET A 380 26.04 12.93 11.12
N SER A 381 25.06 13.72 11.59
CA SER A 381 24.80 13.91 13.01
C SER A 381 24.17 12.68 13.66
N SER A 382 24.75 12.19 14.76
CA SER A 382 24.12 11.14 15.58
C SER A 382 22.93 11.64 16.39
N GLU A 383 22.62 12.94 16.34
CA GLU A 383 21.52 13.56 17.07
C GLU A 383 20.61 14.37 16.13
N VAL A 384 19.30 14.22 16.29
CA VAL A 384 18.28 15.02 15.59
C VAL A 384 17.39 15.71 16.62
N THR A 385 17.32 17.04 16.55
CA THR A 385 16.43 17.84 17.41
C THR A 385 15.21 18.32 16.62
N LEU A 386 14.02 17.92 17.06
CA LEU A 386 12.73 18.28 16.47
C LEU A 386 12.12 19.48 17.21
N ARG A 387 11.57 20.42 16.44
CA ARG A 387 10.91 21.64 16.95
C ARG A 387 9.40 21.59 16.75
N ASP A 388 8.66 22.14 17.71
CA ASP A 388 7.19 22.22 17.67
C ASP A 388 6.52 20.85 17.46
N VAL A 389 7.02 19.83 18.16
CA VAL A 389 6.50 18.45 18.10
C VAL A 389 6.00 18.04 19.49
N PRO A 390 4.73 17.64 19.64
CA PRO A 390 4.23 17.08 20.89
C PRO A 390 4.96 15.76 21.24
N PRO A 391 5.64 15.65 22.40
CA PRO A 391 6.44 14.47 22.74
C PRO A 391 5.65 13.16 22.75
N GLU A 392 4.44 13.18 23.29
CA GLU A 392 3.55 12.02 23.38
C GLU A 392 3.13 11.52 22.00
N ALA A 393 2.75 12.45 21.11
CA ALA A 393 2.37 12.12 19.74
C ALA A 393 3.57 11.59 18.94
N PHE A 394 4.77 12.15 19.12
CA PHE A 394 5.96 11.63 18.46
C PHE A 394 6.35 10.23 18.95
N LYS A 395 6.25 9.96 20.26
CA LYS A 395 6.46 8.60 20.80
C LYS A 395 5.47 7.61 20.19
N ALA A 396 4.18 7.99 20.09
CA ALA A 396 3.17 7.16 19.45
C ALA A 396 3.47 6.91 17.96
N MET A 397 3.92 7.92 17.22
CA MET A 397 4.38 7.75 15.84
C MET A 397 5.55 6.77 15.78
N LEU A 398 6.55 6.94 16.65
CA LEU A 398 7.73 6.08 16.71
C LEU A 398 7.37 4.64 17.11
N ASP A 399 6.38 4.42 17.97
CA ASP A 399 5.85 3.08 18.27
C ASP A 399 5.25 2.47 17.00
N PHE A 400 4.42 3.22 16.28
CA PHE A 400 3.87 2.77 15.00
C PHE A 400 4.95 2.41 13.96
N LEU A 401 6.05 3.16 13.87
CA LEU A 401 7.13 2.86 12.90
C LEU A 401 7.84 1.52 13.16
N TYR A 402 7.80 1.00 14.40
CA TYR A 402 8.41 -0.28 14.75
C TYR A 402 7.40 -1.41 14.81
N ASP A 403 6.19 -1.11 15.27
CA ASP A 403 5.15 -2.12 15.53
C ASP A 403 4.18 -2.28 14.34
N GLY A 404 4.13 -1.29 13.45
CA GLY A 404 3.21 -1.24 12.31
C GLY A 404 1.74 -1.09 12.69
N GLN A 405 1.44 -0.84 13.98
CA GLN A 405 0.09 -0.73 14.52
C GLN A 405 0.01 0.38 15.58
N LEU A 406 -1.18 0.93 15.76
CA LEU A 406 -1.47 1.92 16.79
C LEU A 406 -1.87 1.24 18.11
N ASN A 407 -1.40 1.81 19.22
CA ASN A 407 -1.78 1.35 20.55
C ASN A 407 -3.21 1.79 20.90
N GLU A 408 -4.01 0.92 21.51
CA GLU A 408 -5.39 1.18 21.99
C GLU A 408 -5.50 2.48 22.80
N LYS A 409 -4.49 2.80 23.63
CA LYS A 409 -4.46 4.04 24.43
C LYS A 409 -4.45 5.32 23.59
N VAL A 410 -3.89 5.26 22.38
CA VAL A 410 -3.88 6.38 21.43
C VAL A 410 -5.26 6.52 20.80
N ILE A 411 -5.92 5.39 20.52
CA ILE A 411 -7.25 5.33 19.91
C ILE A 411 -8.29 5.97 20.83
N ASP A 412 -8.20 5.72 22.13
CA ASP A 412 -9.14 6.27 23.14
C ASP A 412 -8.97 7.78 23.37
N SER A 413 -7.90 8.40 22.87
CA SER A 413 -7.57 9.81 23.08
C SER A 413 -7.70 10.61 21.78
N GLY A 414 -8.88 11.21 21.55
CA GLY A 414 -9.13 12.00 20.33
C GLY A 414 -8.17 13.18 20.11
N SER A 415 -7.67 13.81 21.17
CA SER A 415 -6.68 14.89 21.06
C SER A 415 -5.30 14.39 20.66
N LEU A 416 -4.85 13.25 21.21
CA LEU A 416 -3.59 12.62 20.83
C LEU A 416 -3.64 12.08 19.40
N LEU A 417 -4.77 11.47 19.01
CA LEU A 417 -5.00 10.98 17.66
C LEU A 417 -4.95 12.11 16.61
N LEU A 418 -5.51 13.28 16.93
CA LEU A 418 -5.42 14.47 16.06
C LEU A 418 -3.98 14.99 15.95
N GLN A 419 -3.24 15.07 17.07
CA GLN A 419 -1.83 15.46 17.04
C GLN A 419 -0.98 14.47 16.24
N LEU A 420 -1.27 13.17 16.37
CA LEU A 420 -0.61 12.11 15.63
C LEU A 420 -0.88 12.20 14.13
N LEU A 421 -2.13 12.50 13.73
CA LEU A 421 -2.48 12.77 12.33
C LEU A 421 -1.65 13.91 11.75
N LEU A 422 -1.55 15.04 12.48
CA LEU A 422 -0.77 16.21 12.04
C LEU A 422 0.72 15.89 11.93
N LEU A 423 1.27 15.07 12.85
CA LEU A 423 2.66 14.62 12.77
C LEU A 423 2.88 13.66 11.59
N ALA A 424 1.95 12.74 11.35
CA ALA A 424 2.03 11.81 10.24
C ALA A 424 2.02 12.53 8.89
N ASP A 425 1.20 13.59 8.75
CA ASP A 425 1.24 14.48 7.58
C ASP A 425 2.60 15.19 7.46
N ARG A 426 3.06 15.84 8.55
CA ARG A 426 4.33 16.59 8.58
C ARG A 426 5.53 15.73 8.19
N PHE A 427 5.59 14.50 8.69
CA PHE A 427 6.70 13.57 8.42
C PHE A 427 6.43 12.65 7.23
N GLY A 428 5.31 12.78 6.54
CA GLY A 428 4.99 11.97 5.37
C GLY A 428 4.84 10.47 5.68
N VAL A 429 4.33 10.11 6.86
CA VAL A 429 4.08 8.72 7.24
C VAL A 429 2.68 8.33 6.77
N THR A 430 2.56 8.00 5.48
CA THR A 430 1.27 7.83 4.77
C THR A 430 0.34 6.81 5.41
N PHE A 431 0.84 5.64 5.80
CA PHE A 431 0.01 4.59 6.42
C PHE A 431 -0.54 5.02 7.78
N LEU A 432 0.27 5.69 8.59
CA LEU A 432 -0.16 6.23 9.87
C LEU A 432 -1.22 7.32 9.68
N HIS A 433 -0.99 8.22 8.72
CA HIS A 433 -1.97 9.25 8.37
C HIS A 433 -3.32 8.64 7.99
N GLN A 434 -3.32 7.61 7.14
CA GLN A 434 -4.54 6.89 6.74
C GLN A 434 -5.24 6.23 7.93
N GLU A 435 -4.51 5.56 8.82
CA GLU A 435 -5.10 4.89 9.99
C GLU A 435 -5.66 5.92 10.98
N CYS A 436 -4.97 7.04 11.22
CA CYS A 436 -5.49 8.13 12.05
C CYS A 436 -6.76 8.74 11.45
N CYS A 437 -6.80 8.99 10.14
CA CYS A 437 -8.01 9.47 9.46
C CYS A 437 -9.17 8.49 9.63
N LYS A 438 -8.92 7.20 9.43
CA LYS A 438 -9.92 6.14 9.58
C LYS A 438 -10.52 6.14 10.99
N MET A 439 -9.68 6.10 12.02
CA MET A 439 -10.12 6.08 13.42
C MET A 439 -10.90 7.35 13.82
N LEU A 440 -10.46 8.52 13.34
CA LEU A 440 -11.19 9.78 13.57
C LEU A 440 -12.57 9.77 12.90
N LEU A 441 -12.67 9.27 11.66
CA LEU A 441 -13.94 9.15 10.94
C LEU A 441 -14.89 8.16 11.61
N GLU A 442 -14.38 7.03 12.10
CA GLU A 442 -15.17 6.06 12.86
C GLU A 442 -15.74 6.69 14.13
N GLY A 443 -14.92 7.43 14.90
CA GLY A 443 -15.37 8.15 16.09
C GLY A 443 -16.41 9.23 15.82
N LEU A 444 -16.33 9.93 14.68
CA LEU A 444 -17.32 10.92 14.24
C LEU A 444 -18.64 10.30 13.77
N SER A 445 -18.60 9.04 13.32
CA SER A 445 -19.80 8.32 12.82
C SER A 445 -20.65 7.68 13.91
N GLN A 446 -20.10 7.53 15.13
CA GLN A 446 -20.80 7.00 16.31
C GLN A 446 -21.46 8.10 17.17
N GLY A 447 -21.30 9.37 16.79
CA GLY A 447 -21.82 10.55 17.50
C GLY A 447 -23.13 11.11 16.98
#